data_AF-A0A9D9DPK3-F1
#
_entry.id   AF-A0A9D9DPK3-F1
#
_cell.length_a   1.000
_cell.length_b   1.000
_cell.length_c   1.000
_cell.angle_alpha   90.00
_cell.angle_beta   90.00
_cell.angle_gamma   90.00
#
_symmetry.space_group_name_H-M   'P 1'
#
loop_
_entity.id
_entity.type
_entity.pdbx_description
1 polymer ?
#
loop_
_entity_poly.entity_id
_entity_poly.type
_entity_poly.pdbx_seq_one_letter_code
_entity_poly.pdbx_strand_id
1 'polypeptide(L)' 'MKTVSISGSARQNVGKKDARDLRLQGRIPCVVYGGEEQIM' A
#
# COMPACT_ATOMS: atom_id res chain seq x y z
N MET A 1 4.04 18.72 -15.56
CA MET A 1 4.02 17.80 -14.40
C MET A 1 5.20 16.85 -14.52
N LYS A 2 5.82 16.45 -13.41
CA LYS A 2 6.85 15.41 -13.44
C LYS A 2 6.19 14.07 -13.13
N THR A 3 6.42 13.09 -13.99
CA THR A 3 5.92 11.73 -13.80
C THR A 3 6.96 10.91 -13.04
N VAL A 4 6.50 10.13 -12.07
CA VAL A 4 7.31 9.16 -11.33
C VAL A 4 6.64 7.80 -11.39
N SER A 5 7.44 6.74 -11.41
CA SER A 5 6.95 5.35 -11.34
C SER A 5 7.19 4.79 -9.94
N ILE A 6 6.20 4.09 -9.40
CA ILE A 6 6.25 3.49 -8.06
C ILE A 6 5.80 2.04 -8.19
N SER A 7 6.61 1.11 -7.71
CA SER A 7 6.24 -0.29 -7.58
C SER A 7 5.59 -0.56 -6.22
N GLY A 8 4.57 -1.41 -6.21
CA GLY A 8 3.84 -1.78 -5.01
C GLY A 8 3.25 -3.19 -5.12
N SER A 9 2.74 -3.69 -4.00
CA SER A 9 2.09 -4.98 -3.90
C SER A 9 0.81 -4.84 -3.08
N ALA A 10 -0.27 -5.53 -3.48
CA ALA A 10 -1.51 -5.56 -2.71
C ALA A 10 -1.27 -6.11 -1.29
N ARG A 11 -2.02 -5.59 -0.33
CA ARG A 11 -1.88 -6.00 1.07
C ARG A 11 -2.75 -7.23 1.31
N GLN A 12 -2.18 -8.24 1.97
CA GLN A 12 -2.95 -9.44 2.31
C GLN A 12 -3.84 -9.24 3.54
N ASN A 13 -3.43 -8.38 4.47
CA ASN A 13 -4.15 -8.12 5.71
C ASN A 13 -4.17 -6.62 6.04
N VAL A 14 -5.08 -6.24 6.94
CA VAL A 14 -5.24 -4.88 7.46
C VAL A 14 -5.19 -4.86 8.99
N GLY A 15 -5.02 -3.67 9.57
CA GLY A 15 -5.02 -3.47 11.03
C GLY A 15 -3.63 -3.28 11.64
N LYS A 16 -3.61 -3.09 12.97
CA LYS A 16 -2.44 -2.61 13.73
C LYS A 16 -1.24 -3.56 13.65
N LYS A 17 -1.48 -4.86 13.80
CA LYS A 17 -0.42 -5.88 13.83
C LYS A 17 0.30 -5.96 12.47
N ASP A 18 -0.46 -6.22 11.41
CA ASP A 18 0.07 -6.32 10.05
C ASP A 18 0.80 -5.04 9.62
N ALA A 19 0.21 -3.87 9.88
CA ALA A 19 0.85 -2.60 9.55
C ALA A 19 2.16 -2.35 10.33
N ARG A 20 2.29 -2.89 11.55
CA ARG A 20 3.55 -2.84 12.31
C ARG A 20 4.59 -3.76 11.68
N ASP A 21 4.21 -4.98 11.33
CA ASP A 21 5.10 -5.98 10.75
C ASP A 21 5.65 -5.51 9.39
N LEU A 22 4.80 -4.92 8.53
CA LEU A 22 5.24 -4.33 7.27
C LEU A 22 6.29 -3.21 7.46
N ARG A 23 6.08 -2.34 8.46
CA ARG A 23 7.06 -1.28 8.77
C ARG A 23 8.38 -1.84 9.30
N LEU A 24 8.33 -2.90 10.12
CA LEU A 24 9.53 -3.60 10.59
C LEU A 24 10.31 -4.26 9.44
N GLN A 25 9.62 -4.68 8.38
CA GLN A 25 10.22 -5.19 7.15
C GLN A 25 10.70 -4.07 6.19
N GLY A 26 10.64 -2.81 6.61
CA GLY A 26 11.02 -1.67 5.77
C GLY A 26 10.03 -1.33 4.66
N ARG A 27 8.80 -1.89 4.70
CA ARG A 27 7.73 -1.59 3.74
C ARG A 27 6.82 -0.49 4.27
N ILE A 28 6.22 0.26 3.34
CA ILE A 28 5.31 1.36 3.66
C ILE A 28 3.89 0.96 3.23
N PRO A 29 2.95 0.78 4.17
CA PRO A 29 1.55 0.56 3.83
C PRO A 29 0.94 1.84 3.23
N CYS A 30 0.33 1.73 2.06
CA CYS A 30 -0.31 2.84 1.34
C CYS A 30 -1.76 2.48 0.98
N VAL A 31 -2.55 3.51 0.64
CA VAL A 31 -3.91 3.36 0.08
C VAL A 31 -3.94 4.12 -1.23
N VAL A 32 -4.46 3.49 -2.28
CA VAL A 32 -4.70 4.11 -3.59
C VAL A 32 -6.21 4.15 -3.81
N TYR A 33 -6.75 5.33 -4.06
CA TYR A 33 -8.18 5.55 -4.28
C TYR A 33 -8.38 6.56 -5.39
N GLY A 34 -9.63 6.71 -5.87
CA GLY A 34 -9.99 7.63 -6.96
C GLY A 34 -10.05 7.00 -8.35
N GLY A 35 -9.95 5.67 -8.44
CA GLY A 35 -10.33 4.90 -9.63
C GLY A 35 -11.81 4.48 -9.58
N GLU A 36 -12.32 3.97 -10.70
CA GLU A 36 -13.71 3.47 -10.80
C GLU A 36 -13.89 2.14 -10.06
N GLU A 37 -12.81 1.36 -9.94
CA GLU A 37 -12.82 0.06 -9.30
C GLU A 37 -12.13 0.08 -7.93
N GLN A 38 -12.70 -0.69 -7.01
CA GLN A 38 -12.06 -0.97 -5.72
C GLN A 38 -11.08 -2.13 -5.88
N ILE A 39 -9.79 -1.82 -5.79
CA ILE A 39 -8.72 -2.82 -5.77
C ILE A 39 -8.33 -3.01 -4.30
N MET A 40 -8.71 -4.16 -3.73
CA MET A 40 -8.38 -4.55 -2.35
C MET A 40 -7.03 -5.28 -2.28
#